data_AF-A0A2V2UFG5-F1
#
_entry.id   AF-A0A2V2UFG5-F1
#
_cell.length_a   1.000
_cell.length_b   1.000
_cell.length_c   1.000
_cell.angle_alpha   90.00
_cell.angle_beta   90.00
_cell.angle_gamma   90.00
#
_symmetry.space_group_name_H-M   'P 1'
#
loop_
_entity.id
_entity.type
_entity.pdbx_description
1 polymer ?
#
loop_
_entity_poly.entity_id
_entity_poly.type
_entity_poly.pdbx_seq_one_letter_code
_entity_poly.pdbx_strand_id
1 'polypeptide(L)'
;MKLFDTKYYSILGSNEVCDDSHSSHKLVKVVRVRGGKKSELPLNALVSSYLGNLVTCKLAELMAPNDFILLVLAMKDDLLSKPLEKYSVFTFLSEDFVSAIIPKLKELKLQEDAPPHDCALRVRLNERPLKTCILQCLENFKKKIKIEYRVLYKPVAQNFPLVDGFFFLKPPQKTLVGLQITTAGEHRTIPSTVKLFKERMAAYFNGWEKFSQELSWEIIYIQHADSTPMNDWQRCHVVDSNNVSKKENQKIAAFWNEKVRQYQVSISSREIRKKALRGVKNKNKNKKRKQIRK
;
A
#
# COMPACT_ATOMS: atom_id res chain seq x y z
N MET A 1 17.17 -1.55 53.10
CA MET A 1 17.76 -2.06 51.83
C MET A 1 17.40 -1.07 50.74
N LYS A 2 18.39 -0.68 49.93
CA LYS A 2 18.39 0.48 49.04
C LYS A 2 17.14 0.59 48.15
N LEU A 3 16.52 1.78 48.17
CA LEU A 3 15.66 2.28 47.10
C LEU A 3 16.44 2.17 45.79
N PHE A 4 16.00 1.28 44.90
CA PHE A 4 16.38 1.32 43.51
C PHE A 4 15.42 2.27 42.79
N ASP A 5 16.00 3.29 42.16
CA ASP A 5 15.36 4.26 41.27
C ASP A 5 14.42 3.57 40.26
N THR A 6 13.12 3.73 40.45
CA THR A 6 12.09 3.27 39.51
C THR A 6 11.80 4.33 38.46
N LYS A 7 12.65 4.38 37.42
CA LYS A 7 12.19 4.78 36.10
C LYS A 7 11.47 3.58 35.47
N TYR A 8 10.30 3.86 34.89
CA TYR A 8 9.51 3.04 33.97
C TYR A 8 8.26 2.31 34.52
N TYR A 9 7.12 2.79 34.02
CA TYR A 9 5.76 2.28 34.07
C TYR A 9 5.59 0.77 33.86
N SER A 10 4.65 0.18 34.61
CA SER A 10 3.47 -0.58 34.15
C SER A 10 2.56 -0.76 35.38
N ILE A 11 1.23 -0.76 35.34
CA ILE A 11 0.37 -1.92 35.03
C ILE A 11 -1.09 -1.49 35.27
N LEU A 12 -2.03 -1.94 34.41
CA LEU A 12 -3.46 -1.91 34.69
C LEU A 12 -3.79 -2.86 35.86
N GLY A 13 -4.28 -2.33 36.99
CA GLY A 13 -4.69 -3.12 38.16
C GLY A 13 -4.48 -2.46 39.54
N SER A 14 -3.84 -1.30 39.64
CA SER A 14 -3.76 -0.50 40.87
C SER A 14 -4.56 0.80 40.74
N ASN A 15 -5.21 1.22 41.83
CA ASN A 15 -6.01 2.46 41.95
C ASN A 15 -5.15 3.74 41.96
N GLU A 16 -3.99 3.75 41.31
CA GLU A 16 -3.06 4.89 41.34
C GLU A 16 -3.09 5.68 40.02
N VAL A 17 -3.20 7.00 40.14
CA VAL A 17 -3.39 7.96 39.06
C VAL A 17 -2.03 8.51 38.59
N CYS A 18 -1.88 8.67 37.28
CA CYS A 18 -0.68 9.24 36.67
C CYS A 18 -0.65 10.77 36.86
N ASP A 19 0.45 11.30 37.41
CA ASP A 19 0.72 12.74 37.44
C ASP A 19 1.33 13.22 36.11
N ASP A 20 1.01 14.45 35.70
CA ASP A 20 1.31 15.10 34.42
C ASP A 20 2.82 15.39 34.21
N SER A 21 3.66 15.05 35.19
CA SER A 21 5.08 15.38 35.26
C SER A 21 6.01 14.48 34.42
N HIS A 22 5.46 13.52 33.66
CA HIS A 22 6.24 12.56 32.87
C HIS A 22 5.81 12.54 31.40
N SER A 23 6.17 13.60 30.67
CA SER A 23 6.13 13.60 29.21
C SER A 23 6.94 12.41 28.66
N SER A 24 6.27 11.47 27.99
CA SER A 24 6.93 10.30 27.42
C SER A 24 7.91 10.73 26.32
N HIS A 25 9.17 10.32 26.41
CA HIS A 25 10.18 10.43 25.34
C HIS A 25 9.86 9.57 24.11
N LYS A 26 8.70 8.92 24.10
CA LYS A 26 8.19 8.08 23.02
C LYS A 26 7.15 8.89 22.25
N LEU A 27 7.17 8.82 20.91
CA LEU A 27 6.19 9.46 20.03
C LEU A 27 4.84 8.71 20.03
N VAL A 28 4.32 8.40 21.22
CA VAL A 28 3.05 7.72 21.44
C VAL A 28 2.11 8.57 22.31
N LYS A 29 0.82 8.48 22.05
CA LYS A 29 -0.26 9.08 22.83
C LYS A 29 -1.13 7.97 23.39
N VAL A 30 -1.72 8.19 24.55
CA VAL A 30 -2.72 7.27 25.10
C VAL A 30 -4.06 7.59 24.46
N VAL A 31 -4.70 6.60 23.85
CA VAL A 31 -6.05 6.70 23.32
C VAL A 31 -6.98 5.78 24.09
N ARG A 32 -8.20 6.23 24.33
CA ARG A 32 -9.27 5.42 24.90
C ARG A 32 -9.97 4.69 23.77
N VAL A 33 -9.92 3.36 23.76
CA VAL A 33 -10.69 2.54 22.83
C VAL A 33 -11.93 2.03 23.54
N ARG A 34 -13.10 2.37 22.99
CA ARG A 34 -14.39 1.90 23.48
C ARG A 34 -14.75 0.60 22.75
N GLY A 35 -14.79 -0.50 23.50
CA GLY A 35 -15.24 -1.80 23.02
C GLY A 35 -16.76 -1.97 23.11
N GLY A 36 -17.24 -3.15 22.72
CA GLY A 36 -18.62 -3.54 22.95
C GLY A 36 -18.98 -3.56 24.44
N LYS A 37 -20.28 -3.44 24.77
CA LYS A 37 -20.81 -3.50 26.14
C LYS A 37 -20.19 -2.50 27.13
N LYS A 38 -19.94 -1.24 26.70
CA LYS A 38 -19.39 -0.17 27.56
C LYS A 38 -18.01 -0.48 28.15
N SER A 39 -17.27 -1.43 27.56
CA SER A 39 -15.88 -1.70 27.94
C SER A 39 -14.94 -0.65 27.34
N GLU A 40 -13.89 -0.32 28.08
CA GLU A 40 -12.94 0.71 27.67
C GLU A 40 -11.53 0.28 28.04
N LEU A 41 -10.61 0.46 27.09
CA LEU A 41 -9.20 0.09 27.25
C LEU A 41 -8.33 1.26 26.81
N PRO A 42 -7.40 1.73 27.66
CA PRO A 42 -6.37 2.65 27.23
C PRO A 42 -5.36 1.89 26.34
N LEU A 43 -5.08 2.42 25.17
CA LEU A 43 -4.08 1.89 24.24
C LEU A 43 -3.05 2.97 23.91
N ASN A 44 -1.81 2.56 23.75
CA ASN A 44 -0.79 3.42 23.17
C ASN A 44 -1.00 3.47 21.65
N ALA A 45 -1.37 4.64 21.13
CA ALA A 45 -1.37 4.93 19.70
C ALA A 45 -0.19 5.83 19.33
N LEU A 46 0.14 5.88 18.05
CA LEU A 46 1.13 6.83 17.56
C LEU A 46 0.62 8.27 17.74
N VAL A 47 1.50 9.19 18.15
CA VAL A 47 1.17 10.63 18.27
C VAL A 47 0.65 11.17 16.94
N SER A 48 1.31 10.77 15.86
CA SER A 48 0.97 11.18 14.50
C SER A 48 0.94 9.98 13.58
N SER A 49 -0.18 9.84 12.88
CA SER A 49 -0.39 8.81 11.87
C SER A 49 0.52 9.04 10.65
N TYR A 50 0.85 10.30 10.34
CA TYR A 50 1.85 10.67 9.34
C TYR A 50 3.26 10.22 9.75
N LEU A 51 3.69 10.49 10.99
CA LEU A 51 5.02 10.05 11.47
C LEU A 51 5.13 8.53 11.49
N GLY A 52 4.07 7.85 11.95
CA GLY A 52 3.95 6.40 11.83
C GLY A 52 4.21 5.92 10.41
N ASN A 53 3.49 6.51 9.46
CA ASN A 53 3.64 6.13 8.06
C ASN A 53 5.02 6.42 7.49
N LEU A 54 5.59 7.57 7.81
CA LEU A 54 6.91 7.96 7.36
C LEU A 54 7.98 7.00 7.89
N VAL A 55 7.94 6.69 9.18
CA VAL A 55 8.88 5.74 9.82
C VAL A 55 8.75 4.35 9.19
N THR A 56 7.53 3.83 9.03
CA THR A 56 7.32 2.52 8.40
C THR A 56 7.80 2.51 6.94
N CYS A 57 7.54 3.58 6.18
CA CYS A 57 8.05 3.72 4.80
C CYS A 57 9.59 3.78 4.77
N LYS A 58 10.22 4.48 5.72
CA LYS A 58 11.68 4.55 5.83
C LYS A 58 12.30 3.20 6.20
N LEU A 59 11.67 2.45 7.11
CA LEU A 59 12.08 1.08 7.43
C LEU A 59 12.02 0.17 6.19
N ALA A 60 11.01 0.34 5.33
CA ALA A 60 10.91 -0.42 4.08
C ALA A 60 12.05 -0.14 3.09
N GLU A 61 12.66 1.06 3.13
CA GLU A 61 13.86 1.39 2.34
C GLU A 61 15.13 0.78 2.93
N LEU A 62 15.20 0.64 4.26
CA LEU A 62 16.40 0.19 4.98
C LEU A 62 16.48 -1.32 5.19
N MET A 63 15.34 -1.99 5.28
CA MET A 63 15.25 -3.42 5.56
C MET A 63 15.19 -4.25 4.29
N ALA A 64 15.59 -5.53 4.37
CA ALA A 64 15.31 -6.44 3.28
C ALA A 64 13.79 -6.64 3.14
N PRO A 65 13.24 -6.74 1.91
CA PRO A 65 11.79 -6.76 1.72
C PRO A 65 11.08 -7.83 2.55
N ASN A 66 11.60 -9.05 2.59
CA ASN A 66 10.99 -10.13 3.36
C ASN A 66 11.07 -9.92 4.87
N ASP A 67 12.14 -9.31 5.38
CA ASP A 67 12.29 -9.00 6.81
C ASP A 67 11.29 -7.91 7.22
N PHE A 68 11.14 -6.88 6.37
CA PHE A 68 10.13 -5.84 6.54
C PHE A 68 8.71 -6.38 6.50
N ILE A 69 8.39 -7.28 5.56
CA ILE A 69 7.07 -7.92 5.47
C ILE A 69 6.77 -8.71 6.75
N LEU A 70 7.74 -9.44 7.29
CA LEU A 70 7.57 -10.16 8.55
C LEU A 70 7.36 -9.21 9.74
N LEU A 71 8.07 -8.07 9.76
CA LEU A 71 7.86 -7.04 10.78
C LEU A 71 6.43 -6.48 10.73
N VAL A 72 5.93 -6.11 9.55
CA VAL A 72 4.56 -5.62 9.37
C VAL A 72 3.53 -6.66 9.81
N LEU A 73 3.75 -7.94 9.48
CA LEU A 73 2.86 -9.03 9.89
C LEU A 73 2.91 -9.30 11.39
N ALA A 74 4.05 -9.11 12.05
CA ALA A 74 4.15 -9.22 13.51
C ALA A 74 3.41 -8.08 14.21
N MET A 75 3.53 -6.85 13.70
CA MET A 75 2.79 -5.69 14.21
C MET A 75 1.26 -5.83 14.04
N LYS A 76 0.81 -6.50 12.96
CA LYS A 76 -0.62 -6.74 12.69
C LYS A 76 -1.28 -7.64 13.74
N ASP A 77 -0.54 -8.58 14.32
CA ASP A 77 -1.06 -9.49 15.34
C ASP A 77 -1.29 -8.78 16.69
N ASP A 78 -0.61 -7.64 16.94
CA ASP A 78 -0.69 -6.88 18.20
C ASP A 78 -1.50 -5.58 18.13
N LEU A 79 -1.66 -4.95 16.96
CA LEU A 79 -2.30 -3.61 16.81
C LEU A 79 -3.16 -3.46 15.54
N LEU A 80 -4.44 -3.11 15.77
CA LEU A 80 -5.45 -2.52 14.86
C LEU A 80 -5.09 -2.48 13.35
N SER A 81 -5.23 -3.68 12.76
CA SER A 81 -5.07 -4.19 11.38
C SER A 81 -5.20 -3.31 10.12
N LYS A 82 -5.80 -2.11 10.10
CA LYS A 82 -6.14 -1.42 8.83
C LYS A 82 -5.02 -0.57 8.21
N PRO A 83 -4.23 0.23 8.96
CA PRO A 83 -3.18 1.05 8.38
C PRO A 83 -1.96 0.23 7.94
N LEU A 84 -1.71 -0.89 8.63
CA LEU A 84 -0.58 -1.77 8.33
C LEU A 84 -0.81 -2.60 7.05
N GLU A 85 -2.07 -2.85 6.69
CA GLU A 85 -2.43 -3.51 5.42
C GLU A 85 -1.91 -2.73 4.21
N LYS A 86 -1.92 -1.39 4.24
CA LYS A 86 -1.39 -0.54 3.16
C LYS A 86 0.11 -0.70 2.91
N TYR A 87 0.88 -1.24 3.87
CA TYR A 87 2.30 -1.56 3.65
C TYR A 87 2.52 -2.89 2.95
N SER A 88 1.46 -3.68 2.78
CA SER A 88 1.57 -4.93 2.02
C SER A 88 1.90 -4.67 0.56
N VAL A 89 1.79 -3.44 0.04
CA VAL A 89 2.32 -3.09 -1.30
C VAL A 89 3.81 -3.42 -1.44
N PHE A 90 4.59 -3.37 -0.36
CA PHE A 90 6.01 -3.74 -0.37
C PHE A 90 6.26 -5.23 -0.65
N THR A 91 5.24 -6.07 -0.52
CA THR A 91 5.33 -7.49 -0.91
C THR A 91 5.61 -7.66 -2.40
N PHE A 92 5.28 -6.69 -3.25
CA PHE A 92 5.58 -6.73 -4.70
C PHE A 92 7.08 -6.61 -5.02
N LEU A 93 7.92 -6.26 -4.04
CA LEU A 93 9.39 -6.36 -4.15
C LEU A 93 9.90 -7.81 -4.07
N SER A 94 9.05 -8.74 -3.64
CA SER A 94 9.39 -10.16 -3.48
C SER A 94 8.92 -10.97 -4.68
N GLU A 95 9.85 -11.62 -5.35
CA GLU A 95 9.54 -12.51 -6.49
C GLU A 95 8.64 -13.67 -6.08
N ASP A 96 8.97 -14.32 -4.95
CA ASP A 96 8.20 -15.44 -4.40
C ASP A 96 6.73 -15.07 -4.15
N PHE A 97 6.49 -13.79 -3.82
CA PHE A 97 5.16 -13.25 -3.62
C PHE A 97 4.47 -12.97 -4.96
N VAL A 98 5.09 -12.19 -5.86
CA VAL A 98 4.49 -11.83 -7.16
C VAL A 98 4.15 -13.09 -7.97
N SER A 99 5.06 -14.06 -8.03
CA SER A 99 4.82 -15.35 -8.71
C SER A 99 3.68 -16.15 -8.10
N ALA A 100 3.38 -15.96 -6.81
CA ALA A 100 2.29 -16.67 -6.13
C ALA A 100 0.93 -16.03 -6.36
N ILE A 101 0.86 -14.71 -6.59
CA ILE A 101 -0.40 -14.00 -6.82
C ILE A 101 -0.81 -14.02 -8.29
N ILE A 102 0.14 -14.10 -9.23
CA ILE A 102 -0.15 -14.13 -10.67
C ILE A 102 -1.24 -15.14 -11.06
N PRO A 103 -1.17 -16.43 -10.65
CA PRO A 103 -2.19 -17.41 -11.03
C PRO A 103 -3.55 -17.17 -10.36
N LYS A 104 -3.61 -16.29 -9.35
CA LYS A 104 -4.83 -15.94 -8.62
C LYS A 104 -5.46 -14.63 -9.07
N LEU A 105 -4.79 -13.87 -9.96
CA LEU A 105 -5.33 -12.62 -10.48
C LEU A 105 -6.56 -12.92 -11.33
N LYS A 106 -7.69 -12.33 -10.94
CA LYS A 106 -8.94 -12.36 -11.69
C LYS A 106 -9.13 -11.00 -12.36
N GLU A 107 -9.32 -10.98 -13.68
CA GLU A 107 -9.77 -9.76 -14.36
C GLU A 107 -11.20 -9.46 -13.91
N LEU A 108 -11.41 -8.24 -13.43
CA LEU A 108 -12.76 -7.69 -13.28
C LEU A 108 -13.16 -7.29 -14.69
N LYS A 109 -14.24 -7.86 -15.23
CA LYS A 109 -14.66 -7.59 -16.61
C LYS A 109 -15.74 -6.53 -16.65
N LEU A 110 -15.65 -5.61 -17.62
CA LEU A 110 -16.72 -4.66 -17.90
C LEU A 110 -17.96 -5.35 -18.50
N GLN A 111 -17.73 -6.36 -19.34
CA GLN A 111 -18.74 -7.21 -19.98
C GLN A 111 -18.31 -8.67 -19.82
N GLU A 112 -19.22 -9.56 -19.41
CA GLU A 112 -18.89 -10.97 -19.10
C GLU A 112 -18.26 -11.71 -20.30
N ASP A 113 -18.78 -11.45 -21.50
CA ASP A 113 -18.37 -12.09 -22.76
C ASP A 113 -17.09 -11.53 -23.38
N ALA A 114 -16.53 -10.46 -22.80
CA ALA A 114 -15.30 -9.87 -23.34
C ALA A 114 -14.14 -10.89 -23.27
N PRO A 115 -13.28 -10.96 -24.31
CA PRO A 115 -12.08 -11.80 -24.28
C PRO A 115 -11.22 -11.48 -23.05
N PRO A 116 -10.67 -12.50 -22.37
CA PRO A 116 -9.83 -12.28 -21.20
C PRO A 116 -8.55 -11.51 -21.59
N HIS A 117 -8.18 -10.52 -20.78
CA HIS A 117 -6.95 -9.76 -20.92
C HIS A 117 -5.95 -10.18 -19.82
N ASP A 118 -4.80 -10.70 -20.22
CA ASP A 118 -3.75 -11.03 -19.27
C ASP A 118 -3.17 -9.75 -18.65
N CYS A 119 -3.11 -9.71 -17.31
CA CYS A 119 -2.45 -8.65 -16.58
C CYS A 119 -0.99 -8.52 -17.04
N ALA A 120 -0.51 -7.31 -17.24
CA ALA A 120 0.85 -7.08 -17.71
C ALA A 120 1.91 -7.70 -16.79
N LEU A 121 1.65 -7.79 -15.48
CA LEU A 121 2.54 -8.47 -14.53
C LEU A 121 2.62 -9.98 -14.74
N ARG A 122 1.58 -10.62 -15.28
CA ARG A 122 1.58 -12.04 -15.60
C ARG A 122 2.56 -12.34 -16.73
N VAL A 123 2.56 -11.50 -17.76
CA VAL A 123 3.42 -11.63 -18.93
C VAL A 123 4.85 -11.16 -18.63
N ARG A 124 4.99 -10.09 -17.85
CA ARG A 124 6.27 -9.39 -17.58
C ARG A 124 6.68 -9.45 -16.11
N LEU A 125 6.62 -10.63 -15.51
CA LEU A 125 6.97 -10.85 -14.10
C LEU A 125 8.40 -10.35 -13.76
N ASN A 126 9.34 -10.51 -14.69
CA ASN A 126 10.71 -10.01 -14.55
C ASN A 126 10.78 -8.48 -14.40
N GLU A 127 9.76 -7.74 -14.80
CA GLU A 127 9.64 -6.28 -14.65
C GLU A 127 8.97 -5.84 -13.35
N ARG A 128 8.72 -6.75 -12.42
CA ARG A 128 8.30 -6.39 -11.05
C ARG A 128 9.24 -5.34 -10.43
N PRO A 129 8.74 -4.53 -9.48
CA PRO A 129 9.59 -3.58 -8.80
C PRO A 129 10.72 -4.27 -8.02
N LEU A 130 11.90 -3.65 -8.06
CA LEU A 130 13.11 -4.13 -7.36
C LEU A 130 13.54 -3.21 -6.22
N LYS A 131 13.12 -1.96 -6.29
CA LYS A 131 13.42 -0.94 -5.28
C LYS A 131 12.19 -0.10 -5.01
N THR A 132 12.22 0.57 -3.88
CA THR A 132 11.18 1.48 -3.43
C THR A 132 11.59 2.93 -3.68
N CYS A 133 10.62 3.80 -3.95
CA CYS A 133 10.78 5.24 -3.83
C CYS A 133 9.62 5.79 -2.99
N ILE A 134 9.93 6.38 -1.83
CA ILE A 134 8.91 6.98 -0.97
C ILE A 134 8.57 8.39 -1.45
N LEU A 135 7.29 8.61 -1.80
CA LEU A 135 6.78 9.92 -2.21
C LEU A 135 6.34 10.69 -0.96
N GLN A 136 7.14 11.67 -0.56
CA GLN A 136 6.82 12.61 0.53
C GLN A 136 5.63 13.49 0.16
N CYS A 137 4.95 14.09 1.15
CA CYS A 137 3.90 15.06 0.88
C CYS A 137 4.41 16.21 0.00
N LEU A 138 3.55 16.74 -0.87
CA LEU A 138 3.94 17.78 -1.82
C LEU A 138 4.46 19.05 -1.13
N GLU A 139 4.01 19.39 0.09
CA GLU A 139 4.53 20.56 0.81
C GLU A 139 6.04 20.43 1.11
N ASN A 140 6.54 19.20 1.25
CA ASN A 140 7.94 18.90 1.54
C ASN A 140 8.76 18.62 0.27
N PHE A 141 8.14 18.69 -0.90
CA PHE A 141 8.71 18.17 -2.13
C PHE A 141 9.50 19.24 -2.88
N LYS A 142 10.83 19.17 -2.79
CA LYS A 142 11.75 20.20 -3.34
C LYS A 142 11.96 20.12 -4.84
N LYS A 143 11.85 18.93 -5.44
CA LYS A 143 12.15 18.71 -6.86
C LYS A 143 11.40 17.51 -7.40
N LYS A 144 10.86 17.67 -8.62
CA LYS A 144 10.28 16.59 -9.41
C LYS A 144 11.26 15.45 -9.65
N ILE A 145 10.75 14.22 -9.60
CA ILE A 145 11.49 12.98 -9.77
C ILE A 145 11.47 12.57 -11.26
N LYS A 146 12.56 11.96 -11.73
CA LYS A 146 12.56 11.29 -13.04
C LYS A 146 11.82 9.96 -12.93
N ILE A 147 10.91 9.70 -13.86
CA ILE A 147 10.18 8.42 -13.89
C ILE A 147 11.16 7.28 -14.14
N GLU A 148 11.10 6.26 -13.29
CA GLU A 148 11.91 5.05 -13.39
C GLU A 148 11.00 3.82 -13.44
N TYR A 149 11.37 2.87 -14.28
CA TYR A 149 10.71 1.57 -14.37
C TYR A 149 11.19 0.64 -13.25
N ARG A 150 10.35 -0.32 -12.86
CA ARG A 150 10.67 -1.29 -11.79
C ARG A 150 10.95 -0.64 -10.43
N VAL A 151 10.36 0.53 -10.20
CA VAL A 151 10.39 1.25 -8.91
C VAL A 151 9.00 1.28 -8.34
N LEU A 152 8.84 0.75 -7.13
CA LEU A 152 7.60 0.86 -6.35
C LEU A 152 7.54 2.24 -5.71
N TYR A 153 6.71 3.11 -6.26
CA TYR A 153 6.41 4.41 -5.68
C TYR A 153 5.35 4.24 -4.59
N LYS A 154 5.71 4.61 -3.36
CA LYS A 154 4.82 4.54 -2.20
C LYS A 154 4.59 5.94 -1.60
N PRO A 155 3.39 6.49 -1.74
CA PRO A 155 3.01 7.73 -1.04
C PRO A 155 3.01 7.57 0.47
N VAL A 156 3.57 8.57 1.18
CA VAL A 156 3.47 8.68 2.65
C VAL A 156 2.07 9.17 3.06
N ALA A 157 1.47 10.03 2.23
CA ALA A 157 0.12 10.55 2.44
C ALA A 157 -0.90 9.41 2.60
N GLN A 158 -1.71 9.48 3.67
CA GLN A 158 -2.69 8.44 3.99
C GLN A 158 -3.83 8.34 2.96
N ASN A 159 -4.25 9.49 2.48
CA ASN A 159 -5.36 9.65 1.54
C ASN A 159 -4.82 9.99 0.15
N PHE A 160 -3.73 9.34 -0.26
CA PHE A 160 -3.27 9.46 -1.63
C PHE A 160 -4.39 9.00 -2.57
N PRO A 161 -4.69 9.75 -3.64
CA PRO A 161 -5.80 9.41 -4.50
C PRO A 161 -5.57 8.06 -5.18
N LEU A 162 -6.65 7.31 -5.37
CA LEU A 162 -6.74 6.11 -6.21
C LEU A 162 -6.02 4.84 -5.73
N VAL A 163 -4.77 4.93 -5.28
CA VAL A 163 -3.91 3.76 -5.03
C VAL A 163 -3.07 3.93 -3.77
N ASP A 164 -2.70 2.82 -3.14
CA ASP A 164 -1.79 2.79 -1.98
C ASP A 164 -0.32 2.71 -2.40
N GLY A 165 -0.03 2.30 -3.63
CA GLY A 165 1.29 2.31 -4.25
C GLY A 165 1.20 2.01 -5.75
N PHE A 166 2.25 2.31 -6.52
CA PHE A 166 2.24 2.04 -7.96
C PHE A 166 3.65 1.89 -8.51
N PHE A 167 3.78 1.33 -9.71
CA PHE A 167 5.04 1.24 -10.44
C PHE A 167 4.81 1.24 -11.95
N PHE A 168 5.88 1.36 -12.71
CA PHE A 168 5.84 1.40 -14.18
C PHE A 168 6.55 0.20 -14.81
N LEU A 169 5.88 -0.40 -15.80
CA LEU A 169 6.43 -1.41 -16.71
C LEU A 169 7.01 -0.76 -17.96
N LYS A 170 8.04 -1.39 -18.52
CA LYS A 170 8.84 -0.86 -19.64
C LYS A 170 8.11 -0.97 -20.98
N PRO A 171 8.57 -0.26 -22.04
CA PRO A 171 8.11 -0.48 -23.42
C PRO A 171 8.28 -1.94 -23.88
N PRO A 172 7.53 -2.42 -24.90
CA PRO A 172 6.83 -1.64 -25.92
C PRO A 172 5.51 -1.02 -25.45
N GLN A 173 4.79 -1.67 -24.52
CA GLN A 173 3.59 -1.11 -23.90
C GLN A 173 3.92 -0.62 -22.48
N LYS A 174 4.07 0.70 -22.32
CA LYS A 174 4.25 1.34 -21.01
C LYS A 174 2.98 1.14 -20.20
N THR A 175 3.10 0.62 -18.99
CA THR A 175 1.94 0.37 -18.12
C THR A 175 2.18 0.95 -16.72
N LEU A 176 1.23 1.74 -16.24
CA LEU A 176 1.10 2.08 -14.82
C LEU A 176 0.35 0.94 -14.15
N VAL A 177 1.00 0.29 -13.17
CA VAL A 177 0.34 -0.71 -12.32
C VAL A 177 0.09 -0.08 -10.96
N GLY A 178 -1.18 0.20 -10.68
CA GLY A 178 -1.67 0.71 -9.42
C GLY A 178 -2.03 -0.43 -8.47
N LEU A 179 -1.60 -0.33 -7.22
CA LEU A 179 -1.91 -1.28 -6.15
C LEU A 179 -2.85 -0.62 -5.17
N GLN A 180 -4.03 -1.20 -4.98
CA GLN A 180 -5.01 -0.71 -4.03
C GLN A 180 -5.36 -1.82 -3.04
N ILE A 181 -5.11 -1.58 -1.76
CA ILE A 181 -5.36 -2.54 -0.70
C ILE A 181 -6.69 -2.19 -0.05
N THR A 182 -7.59 -3.17 0.01
CA THR A 182 -8.96 -2.91 0.45
C THR A 182 -9.62 -4.11 1.09
N THR A 183 -10.53 -3.84 2.01
CA THR A 183 -11.45 -4.84 2.57
C THR A 183 -12.86 -4.68 2.02
N ALA A 184 -13.12 -3.65 1.21
CA ALA A 184 -14.43 -3.40 0.62
C ALA A 184 -14.66 -4.27 -0.60
N GLY A 185 -15.88 -4.78 -0.77
CA GLY A 185 -16.29 -5.53 -1.97
C GLY A 185 -16.51 -4.63 -3.19
N GLU A 186 -16.63 -3.32 -2.99
CA GLU A 186 -16.78 -2.32 -4.04
C GLU A 186 -16.07 -1.02 -3.66
N HIS A 187 -15.60 -0.30 -4.68
CA HIS A 187 -14.99 1.01 -4.61
C HIS A 187 -15.68 1.96 -5.58
N ARG A 188 -16.44 2.89 -5.00
CA ARG A 188 -16.94 4.04 -5.74
C ARG A 188 -15.77 4.94 -6.16
N THR A 189 -15.43 4.87 -7.44
CA THR A 189 -14.50 5.81 -8.06
C THR A 189 -15.29 6.98 -8.62
N ILE A 190 -14.80 8.21 -8.39
CA ILE A 190 -15.38 9.43 -8.94
C ILE A 190 -14.34 10.16 -9.80
N PRO A 191 -14.78 10.93 -10.82
CA PRO A 191 -13.87 11.60 -11.75
C PRO A 191 -12.84 12.50 -11.06
N SER A 192 -13.24 13.20 -10.00
CA SER A 192 -12.35 14.07 -9.23
C SER A 192 -11.18 13.32 -8.58
N THR A 193 -11.38 12.07 -8.14
CA THR A 193 -10.30 11.25 -7.58
C THR A 193 -9.28 10.86 -8.66
N VAL A 194 -9.75 10.48 -9.84
CA VAL A 194 -8.88 10.13 -10.98
C VAL A 194 -8.15 11.37 -11.50
N LYS A 195 -8.84 12.51 -11.56
CA LYS A 195 -8.25 13.82 -11.91
C LYS A 195 -7.13 14.17 -10.95
N LEU A 196 -7.43 14.14 -9.64
CA LEU A 196 -6.47 14.44 -8.59
C LEU A 196 -5.26 13.52 -8.66
N PHE A 197 -5.44 12.22 -8.94
CA PHE A 197 -4.31 11.31 -9.13
C PHE A 197 -3.42 11.74 -10.31
N LYS A 198 -4.00 12.09 -11.47
CA LYS A 198 -3.23 12.60 -12.63
C LYS A 198 -2.48 13.90 -12.31
N GLU A 199 -3.12 14.83 -11.59
CA GLU A 199 -2.49 16.08 -11.12
C GLU A 199 -1.33 15.80 -10.16
N ARG A 200 -1.49 14.85 -9.23
CA ARG A 200 -0.40 14.42 -8.34
C ARG A 200 0.75 13.85 -9.15
N MET A 201 0.50 13.00 -10.15
CA MET A 201 1.56 12.46 -11.01
C MET A 201 2.33 13.60 -11.72
N ALA A 202 1.63 14.60 -12.25
CA ALA A 202 2.25 15.77 -12.89
C ALA A 202 3.08 16.61 -11.91
N ALA A 203 2.66 16.68 -10.64
CA ALA A 203 3.38 17.37 -9.59
C ALA A 203 4.63 16.61 -9.13
N TYR A 204 4.59 15.28 -9.04
CA TYR A 204 5.72 14.46 -8.60
C TYR A 204 6.77 14.24 -9.69
N PHE A 205 6.37 14.12 -10.96
CA PHE A 205 7.25 13.59 -12.00
C PHE A 205 7.61 14.59 -13.11
N ASN A 206 8.88 14.58 -13.52
CA ASN A 206 9.36 15.31 -14.68
C ASN A 206 8.86 14.66 -15.97
N GLY A 207 8.36 15.48 -16.90
CA GLY A 207 7.93 15.00 -18.22
C GLY A 207 6.68 14.12 -18.18
N TRP A 208 5.89 14.18 -17.10
CA TRP A 208 4.69 13.36 -16.92
C TRP A 208 3.73 13.45 -18.11
N GLU A 209 3.45 14.65 -18.62
CA GLU A 209 2.52 14.86 -19.73
C GLU A 209 2.90 14.01 -20.94
N LYS A 210 4.15 14.14 -21.41
CA LYS A 210 4.69 13.34 -22.52
C LYS A 210 4.74 11.84 -22.20
N PHE A 211 5.08 11.47 -20.96
CA PHE A 211 5.13 10.06 -20.55
C PHE A 211 3.75 9.40 -20.58
N SER A 212 2.70 10.15 -20.21
CA SER A 212 1.35 9.63 -19.99
C SER A 212 0.53 9.40 -21.26
N GLN A 213 0.94 9.93 -22.42
CA GLN A 213 0.17 9.90 -23.68
C GLN A 213 -0.15 8.48 -24.18
N GLU A 214 0.76 7.52 -23.98
CA GLU A 214 0.62 6.12 -24.42
C GLU A 214 0.59 5.15 -23.23
N LEU A 215 0.35 5.67 -22.04
CA LEU A 215 0.43 4.89 -20.81
C LEU A 215 -0.85 4.08 -20.64
N SER A 216 -0.73 2.75 -20.66
CA SER A 216 -1.79 1.83 -20.26
C SER A 216 -1.91 1.81 -18.73
N TRP A 217 -3.12 1.63 -18.20
CA TRP A 217 -3.35 1.63 -16.76
C TRP A 217 -3.95 0.29 -16.34
N GLU A 218 -3.33 -0.32 -15.32
CA GLU A 218 -3.84 -1.52 -14.65
C GLU A 218 -3.97 -1.23 -13.17
N ILE A 219 -5.12 -1.53 -12.59
CA ILE A 219 -5.35 -1.46 -11.14
C ILE A 219 -5.51 -2.87 -10.60
N ILE A 220 -4.70 -3.20 -9.60
CA ILE A 220 -4.78 -4.47 -8.88
C ILE A 220 -5.35 -4.17 -7.49
N TYR A 221 -6.56 -4.66 -7.25
CA TYR A 221 -7.21 -4.68 -5.95
C TYR A 221 -6.74 -5.89 -5.15
N ILE A 222 -6.06 -5.63 -4.04
CA ILE A 222 -5.58 -6.67 -3.11
C ILE A 222 -6.52 -6.70 -1.91
N GLN A 223 -7.24 -7.80 -1.77
CA GLN A 223 -8.16 -8.03 -0.65
C GLN A 223 -7.62 -9.06 0.33
N HIS A 224 -7.99 -8.92 1.61
CA HIS A 224 -7.80 -10.03 2.54
C HIS A 224 -8.69 -11.20 2.13
N ALA A 225 -8.22 -12.43 2.33
CA ALA A 225 -8.99 -13.65 1.97
C ALA A 225 -10.38 -13.70 2.61
N ASP A 226 -10.54 -13.10 3.79
CA ASP A 226 -11.80 -13.07 4.54
C ASP A 226 -12.69 -11.87 4.16
N SER A 227 -12.23 -10.99 3.25
CA SER A 227 -13.04 -9.86 2.77
C SER A 227 -14.07 -10.33 1.74
N THR A 228 -15.19 -9.62 1.64
CA THR A 228 -16.15 -9.82 0.56
C THR A 228 -15.43 -9.63 -0.80
N PRO A 229 -15.38 -10.66 -1.66
CA PRO A 229 -14.66 -10.57 -2.92
C PRO A 229 -15.24 -9.47 -3.81
N MET A 230 -14.35 -8.68 -4.39
CA MET A 230 -14.71 -7.73 -5.44
C MET A 230 -14.86 -8.51 -6.75
N ASN A 231 -16.08 -8.58 -7.26
CA ASN A 231 -16.41 -9.35 -8.46
C ASN A 231 -16.66 -8.47 -9.68
N ASP A 232 -17.17 -7.27 -9.45
CA ASP A 232 -17.64 -6.39 -10.52
C ASP A 232 -16.58 -5.41 -10.98
N TRP A 233 -16.75 -4.89 -12.19
CA TRP A 233 -15.97 -3.76 -12.67
C TRP A 233 -16.22 -2.51 -11.81
N GLN A 234 -15.16 -1.89 -11.29
CA GLN A 234 -15.29 -0.70 -10.46
C GLN A 234 -15.53 0.50 -11.37
N ARG A 235 -16.79 0.90 -11.52
CA ARG A 235 -17.19 1.99 -12.42
C ARG A 235 -16.84 3.35 -11.83
N CYS A 236 -16.50 4.29 -12.71
CA CYS A 236 -16.37 5.70 -12.38
C CYS A 236 -17.69 6.41 -12.68
N HIS A 237 -18.40 6.84 -11.63
CA HIS A 237 -19.69 7.52 -11.76
C HIS A 237 -19.53 9.03 -11.78
N VAL A 238 -20.07 9.69 -12.82
CA VAL A 238 -20.16 11.15 -12.85
C VAL A 238 -21.21 11.57 -11.84
N VAL A 239 -20.78 12.21 -10.75
CA VAL A 239 -21.68 12.91 -9.84
C VAL A 239 -22.00 14.26 -10.48
N ASP A 240 -23.28 14.65 -10.54
CA ASP A 240 -23.69 15.89 -11.21
C ASP A 240 -22.88 17.08 -10.68
N SER A 241 -22.22 17.76 -11.62
CA SER A 241 -21.36 18.92 -11.38
C SER A 241 -21.63 19.93 -12.49
N ASN A 242 -21.42 21.22 -12.23
CA ASN A 242 -21.73 22.34 -13.13
C ASN A 242 -21.25 22.13 -14.58
N ASN A 243 -21.90 22.80 -15.55
CA ASN A 243 -21.84 22.46 -16.99
C ASN A 243 -20.42 22.29 -17.59
N VAL A 244 -19.43 23.11 -17.22
CA VAL A 244 -18.05 22.99 -17.74
C VAL A 244 -17.32 21.78 -17.13
N SER A 245 -17.51 21.49 -15.84
CA SER A 245 -16.91 20.32 -15.18
C SER A 245 -17.57 19.01 -15.63
N LYS A 246 -18.81 19.05 -16.14
CA LYS A 246 -19.53 17.85 -16.61
C LYS A 246 -18.84 17.18 -17.79
N LYS A 247 -18.41 17.93 -18.82
CA LYS A 247 -17.74 17.36 -20.00
C LYS A 247 -16.36 16.78 -19.66
N GLU A 248 -15.59 17.47 -18.81
CA GLU A 248 -14.30 16.96 -18.33
C GLU A 248 -14.50 15.68 -17.50
N ASN A 249 -15.44 15.69 -16.56
CA ASN A 249 -15.75 14.54 -15.71
C ASN A 249 -16.23 13.34 -16.53
N GLN A 250 -17.01 13.55 -17.60
CA GLN A 250 -17.41 12.51 -18.54
C GLN A 250 -16.20 11.91 -19.26
N LYS A 251 -15.26 12.72 -19.75
CA LYS A 251 -14.02 12.22 -20.38
C LYS A 251 -13.19 11.38 -19.41
N ILE A 252 -13.08 11.81 -18.16
CA ILE A 252 -12.35 11.08 -17.12
C ILE A 252 -13.05 9.76 -16.77
N ALA A 253 -14.37 9.78 -16.66
CA ALA A 253 -15.16 8.57 -16.42
C ALA A 253 -15.04 7.58 -17.59
N ALA A 254 -15.13 8.05 -18.83
CA ALA A 254 -14.94 7.22 -20.02
C ALA A 254 -13.52 6.61 -20.06
N PHE A 255 -12.48 7.41 -19.80
CA PHE A 255 -11.12 6.90 -19.66
C PHE A 255 -11.03 5.78 -18.62
N TRP A 256 -11.61 5.98 -17.42
CA TRP A 256 -11.59 4.96 -16.38
C TRP A 256 -12.35 3.69 -16.77
N ASN A 257 -13.55 3.84 -17.32
CA ASN A 257 -14.42 2.70 -17.64
C ASN A 257 -13.94 1.91 -18.86
N GLU A 258 -13.23 2.54 -19.80
CA GLU A 258 -12.88 1.91 -21.08
C GLU A 258 -11.38 1.61 -21.23
N LYS A 259 -10.50 2.36 -20.56
CA LYS A 259 -9.04 2.30 -20.78
C LYS A 259 -8.24 1.80 -19.59
N VAL A 260 -8.83 1.74 -18.40
CA VAL A 260 -8.16 1.21 -17.19
C VAL A 260 -8.57 -0.24 -17.02
N ARG A 261 -7.62 -1.17 -17.11
CA ARG A 261 -7.87 -2.59 -16.81
C ARG A 261 -7.83 -2.81 -15.31
N GLN A 262 -8.68 -3.70 -14.82
CA GLN A 262 -8.87 -3.91 -13.39
C GLN A 262 -8.76 -5.39 -13.05
N TYR A 263 -8.02 -5.68 -11.98
CA TYR A 263 -7.75 -7.03 -11.51
C TYR A 263 -7.98 -7.11 -10.01
N GLN A 264 -8.40 -8.27 -9.55
CA GLN A 264 -8.60 -8.57 -8.14
C GLN A 264 -7.76 -9.78 -7.74
N VAL A 265 -7.26 -9.75 -6.50
CA VAL A 265 -6.67 -10.92 -5.86
C VAL A 265 -6.96 -10.92 -4.36
N SER A 266 -7.37 -12.09 -3.86
CA SER A 266 -7.53 -12.35 -2.43
C SER A 266 -6.30 -13.05 -1.86
N ILE A 267 -5.77 -12.55 -0.75
CA ILE A 267 -4.56 -13.07 -0.12
C ILE A 267 -4.76 -13.18 1.39
N SER A 268 -4.37 -14.31 1.98
CA SER A 268 -4.38 -14.46 3.44
C SER A 268 -3.05 -14.02 4.05
N SER A 269 -3.10 -13.49 5.28
CA SER A 269 -1.91 -13.10 6.05
C SER A 269 -0.91 -14.28 6.22
N ARG A 270 -1.43 -15.53 6.34
CA ARG A 270 -0.63 -16.76 6.43
C ARG A 270 0.18 -17.04 5.17
N GLU A 271 -0.40 -16.80 3.99
CA GLU A 271 0.29 -16.97 2.72
C GLU A 271 1.43 -15.96 2.58
N ILE A 272 1.17 -14.68 2.90
CA ILE A 272 2.21 -13.63 2.90
C ILE A 272 3.37 -14.04 3.81
N ARG A 273 3.06 -14.47 5.04
CA ARG A 273 4.06 -14.93 6.02
C ARG A 273 4.90 -16.08 5.48
N LYS A 274 4.27 -17.11 4.90
CA LYS A 274 4.95 -18.29 4.34
C LYS A 274 5.93 -17.89 3.23
N LYS A 275 5.54 -16.96 2.35
CA LYS A 275 6.39 -16.49 1.25
C LYS A 275 7.56 -15.66 1.74
N ALA A 276 7.32 -14.74 2.67
CA ALA A 276 8.38 -13.95 3.29
C ALA A 276 9.43 -14.84 3.98
N LEU A 277 8.99 -15.82 4.79
CA LEU A 277 9.88 -16.78 5.45
C LEU A 277 10.72 -17.61 4.45
N ARG A 278 10.13 -18.05 3.34
CA ARG A 278 10.85 -18.78 2.28
C ARG A 278 11.97 -17.90 1.70
N GLY A 279 11.67 -16.65 1.40
CA GLY A 279 12.66 -15.72 0.84
C GLY A 279 13.83 -15.45 1.79
N VAL A 280 13.57 -15.34 3.11
CA VAL A 280 14.63 -15.20 4.14
C VAL A 280 15.52 -16.46 4.16
N LYS A 281 14.93 -17.66 4.15
CA LYS A 281 15.68 -18.93 4.13
C LYS A 281 16.59 -19.06 2.91
N ASN A 282 16.09 -18.70 1.73
CA ASN A 282 16.86 -18.76 0.48
C ASN A 282 18.07 -17.80 0.50
N LYS A 283 17.88 -16.58 1.01
CA LYS A 283 18.96 -15.61 1.19
C LYS A 283 20.06 -16.14 2.13
N ASN A 284 19.68 -16.75 3.25
CA ASN A 284 20.64 -17.32 4.22
C ASN A 284 21.42 -18.50 3.64
N LYS A 285 20.77 -19.39 2.87
CA LYS A 285 21.46 -20.48 2.15
C LYS A 285 22.48 -19.95 1.15
N ASN A 286 22.13 -18.91 0.38
CA ASN A 286 23.03 -18.30 -0.60
C ASN A 286 24.23 -17.60 0.07
N LYS A 287 24.05 -16.96 1.22
CA LYS A 287 25.16 -16.40 2.01
C LYS A 287 26.12 -17.49 2.49
N LYS A 288 25.61 -18.59 3.07
CA LYS A 288 26.44 -19.73 3.51
C LYS A 288 27.23 -20.34 2.36
N ARG A 289 26.61 -20.55 1.18
CA ARG A 289 27.30 -21.07 -0.01
C ARG A 289 28.42 -20.15 -0.53
N LYS A 290 28.28 -18.83 -0.39
CA LYS A 290 29.32 -17.87 -0.78
C LYS A 290 30.49 -17.81 0.22
N GLN A 291 30.25 -18.13 1.48
CA GLN A 291 31.29 -18.21 2.52
C GLN A 291 32.12 -19.50 2.43
N ILE A 292 31.55 -20.60 1.91
CA ILE A 292 32.24 -21.89 1.72
C ILE A 292 33.12 -21.90 0.46
N ARG A 293 32.92 -20.95 -0.46
CA ARG A 293 33.68 -20.82 -1.73
C ARG A 293 34.80 -19.77 -1.67
N LYS A 294 35.09 -19.24 -0.49
CA LYS A 294 36.25 -18.38 -0.20
C LYS A 294 37.13 -19.12 0.79
#